data_AF-A0A7S4GN80-F1
#
_entry.id   AF-A0A7S4GN80-F1
#
_cell.length_a   1.000
_cell.length_b   1.000
_cell.length_c   1.000
_cell.angle_alpha   90.00
_cell.angle_beta   90.00
_cell.angle_gamma   90.00
#
_symmetry.space_group_name_H-M   'P 1'
#
loop_
_entity.id
_entity.type
_entity.pdbx_description
1 polymer ?
#
loop_
_entity_poly.entity_id
_entity_poly.type
_entity_poly.pdbx_seq_one_letter_code
_entity_poly.pdbx_strand_id
1 'polypeptide(L)'
;GEYYLVQSRVLMVQGRYTIDKRWPKASVMTGFAVGGAVMRGHRLVFENNDGVAAVLYDGKPILEEFPSSFNDDVISSRFDKTVSSHKRAKNKQGYLFLLPNGVTLAVLQYQSKYIDLTITSPRFPGKWEGHCGNFNGDKTDDTADAMLGRGAKADVEEGDSMFVTHAPNTKSPDLDISDCDPKARQMAEESCDGLDNQNHYDACVFDVCLTGDPELEADEEDLEELAEGWWVHRLVDKPVQVKRGTFLGKVQGLEEFELDL
;
A
#
# COMPACT_ATOMS: atom_id res chain seq x y z
N GLY A 1 5.71 -13.66 -3.25
CA GLY A 1 6.38 -13.02 -4.40
C GLY A 1 6.39 -11.52 -4.21
N GLU A 2 7.00 -10.82 -5.16
CA GLU A 2 7.15 -9.37 -5.16
C GLU A 2 6.51 -8.79 -6.41
N TYR A 3 5.73 -7.74 -6.27
CA TYR A 3 5.01 -7.13 -7.39
C TYR A 3 5.11 -5.61 -7.29
N TYR A 4 5.09 -4.92 -8.43
CA TYR A 4 4.96 -3.47 -8.41
C TYR A 4 3.55 -3.09 -7.95
N LEU A 5 3.46 -2.38 -6.82
CA LEU A 5 2.26 -1.64 -6.43
C LEU A 5 2.11 -0.40 -7.28
N VAL A 6 3.23 0.31 -7.46
CA VAL A 6 3.36 1.47 -8.33
C VAL A 6 4.65 1.32 -9.13
N GLN A 7 4.55 1.39 -10.45
CA GLN A 7 5.68 1.40 -11.36
C GLN A 7 5.59 2.63 -12.26
N SER A 8 6.45 3.59 -12.00
CA SER A 8 6.71 4.73 -12.89
C SER A 8 8.20 5.03 -12.91
N ARG A 9 8.63 5.97 -13.76
CA ARG A 9 10.03 6.44 -13.74
C ARG A 9 10.37 7.22 -12.46
N VAL A 10 9.37 7.84 -11.84
CA VAL A 10 9.56 8.76 -10.72
C VAL A 10 9.45 8.05 -9.38
N LEU A 11 8.34 7.32 -9.21
CA LEU A 11 8.01 6.57 -8.02
C LEU A 11 7.92 5.09 -8.39
N MET A 12 8.71 4.28 -7.70
CA MET A 12 8.60 2.82 -7.74
C MET A 12 8.28 2.33 -6.33
N VAL A 13 7.22 1.55 -6.21
CA VAL A 13 6.84 0.87 -4.97
C VAL A 13 6.62 -0.60 -5.30
N GLN A 14 7.40 -1.47 -4.68
CA GLN A 14 7.21 -2.92 -4.73
C GLN A 14 6.53 -3.38 -3.44
N GLY A 15 5.59 -4.30 -3.55
CA GLY A 15 4.91 -4.96 -2.45
C GLY A 15 5.38 -6.40 -2.35
N ARG A 16 5.62 -6.86 -1.12
CA ARG A 16 5.95 -8.25 -0.79
C ARG A 16 4.72 -8.93 -0.24
N TYR A 17 4.40 -10.08 -0.84
CA TYR A 17 3.26 -10.89 -0.45
C TYR A 17 3.71 -12.28 -0.01
N THR A 18 3.08 -12.78 1.05
CA THR A 18 3.17 -14.16 1.51
C THR A 18 1.78 -14.79 1.55
N ILE A 19 1.73 -16.10 1.71
CA ILE A 19 0.50 -16.84 1.98
C ILE A 19 0.17 -16.69 3.47
N ASP A 20 -1.10 -16.41 3.79
CA ASP A 20 -1.54 -16.39 5.18
C ASP A 20 -1.56 -17.82 5.77
N LYS A 21 -1.04 -17.98 6.99
CA LYS A 21 -0.95 -19.29 7.67
C LYS A 21 -2.35 -19.86 8.02
N ARG A 22 -3.33 -18.99 8.29
CA ARG A 22 -4.73 -19.33 8.63
C ARG A 22 -5.57 -19.52 7.36
N TRP A 23 -5.30 -18.75 6.31
CA TRP A 23 -5.97 -18.85 5.02
C TRP A 23 -4.97 -19.16 3.89
N PRO A 24 -4.60 -20.44 3.68
CA PRO A 24 -3.57 -20.82 2.71
C PRO A 24 -3.88 -20.49 1.24
N LYS A 25 -5.11 -20.04 0.96
CA LYS A 25 -5.59 -19.58 -0.34
C LYS A 25 -5.53 -18.06 -0.51
N ALA A 26 -5.31 -17.32 0.58
CA ALA A 26 -5.23 -15.86 0.57
C ALA A 26 -3.76 -15.40 0.60
N SER A 27 -3.47 -14.37 -0.18
CA SER A 27 -2.20 -13.65 -0.11
C SER A 27 -2.35 -12.42 0.77
N VAL A 28 -1.37 -12.17 1.63
CA VAL A 28 -1.31 -10.97 2.47
C VAL A 28 -0.02 -10.21 2.23
N MET A 29 -0.10 -8.89 2.28
CA MET A 29 1.07 -8.03 2.14
C MET A 29 1.85 -7.98 3.46
N THR A 30 3.14 -8.27 3.40
CA THR A 30 4.03 -8.27 4.57
C THR A 30 5.14 -7.23 4.47
N GLY A 31 5.29 -6.56 3.33
CA GLY A 31 6.32 -5.53 3.22
C GLY A 31 6.17 -4.71 1.96
N PHE A 32 6.93 -3.62 1.92
CA PHE A 32 7.10 -2.82 0.72
C PHE A 32 8.52 -2.29 0.62
N ALA A 33 8.92 -1.95 -0.59
CA ALA A 33 10.17 -1.25 -0.88
C ALA A 33 9.90 -0.07 -1.80
N VAL A 34 10.54 1.07 -1.54
CA VAL A 34 10.38 2.32 -2.30
C VAL A 34 11.70 2.75 -2.91
N GLY A 35 11.62 3.13 -4.17
CA GLY A 35 12.72 3.68 -4.96
C GLY A 35 12.22 4.61 -6.06
N GLY A 36 13.00 4.71 -7.14
CA GLY A 36 12.74 5.65 -8.23
C GLY A 36 13.42 7.01 -8.02
N ALA A 37 13.25 7.91 -8.99
CA ALA A 37 13.88 9.23 -8.98
C ALA A 37 13.52 10.07 -7.73
N VAL A 38 12.32 9.88 -7.18
CA VAL A 38 11.88 10.58 -5.96
C VAL A 38 12.76 10.27 -4.75
N MET A 39 13.39 9.09 -4.72
CA MET A 39 14.28 8.67 -3.64
C MET A 39 15.74 9.09 -3.85
N ARG A 40 16.09 9.76 -4.98
CA ARG A 40 17.44 10.27 -5.26
C ARG A 40 18.57 9.23 -5.08
N GLY A 41 18.29 7.98 -5.46
CA GLY A 41 19.24 6.86 -5.33
C GLY A 41 19.23 6.14 -3.99
N HIS A 42 18.46 6.63 -3.01
CA HIS A 42 18.21 5.94 -1.74
C HIS A 42 17.10 4.91 -1.87
N ARG A 43 16.99 4.04 -0.85
CA ARG A 43 15.99 2.97 -0.81
C ARG A 43 15.41 2.83 0.59
N LEU A 44 14.08 2.81 0.67
CA LEU A 44 13.34 2.51 1.88
C LEU A 44 12.75 1.11 1.77
N VAL A 45 12.90 0.28 2.79
CA VAL A 45 12.32 -1.06 2.87
C VAL A 45 11.61 -1.21 4.21
N PHE A 46 10.40 -1.75 4.17
CA PHE A 46 9.61 -2.14 5.32
C PHE A 46 9.26 -3.62 5.21
N GLU A 47 9.53 -4.38 6.26
CA GLU A 47 9.14 -5.79 6.37
C GLU A 47 8.48 -6.06 7.71
N ASN A 48 7.32 -6.72 7.68
CA ASN A 48 6.62 -7.23 8.85
C ASN A 48 6.91 -8.71 9.04
N ASN A 49 7.68 -9.04 10.08
CA ASN A 49 8.03 -10.40 10.44
C ASN A 49 7.18 -10.86 11.62
N ASP A 50 5.99 -11.40 11.33
CA ASP A 50 5.02 -11.87 12.34
C ASP A 50 4.78 -10.82 13.46
N GLY A 51 4.66 -9.54 13.08
CA GLY A 51 4.33 -8.43 13.97
C GLY A 51 5.50 -7.53 14.32
N VAL A 52 6.72 -8.01 14.07
CA VAL A 52 7.93 -7.22 14.28
C VAL A 52 8.31 -6.54 12.97
N ALA A 53 8.14 -5.22 12.93
CA ALA A 53 8.54 -4.42 11.78
C ALA A 53 10.07 -4.24 11.75
N ALA A 54 10.68 -4.52 10.61
CA ALA A 54 12.03 -4.10 10.25
C ALA A 54 11.92 -2.99 9.21
N VAL A 55 12.40 -1.79 9.56
CA VAL A 55 12.42 -0.64 8.66
C VAL A 55 13.86 -0.29 8.35
N LEU A 56 14.23 -0.37 7.08
CA LEU A 56 15.59 -0.15 6.61
C LEU A 56 15.63 1.03 5.65
N TYR A 57 16.59 1.93 5.86
CA TYR A 57 16.95 2.98 4.93
C TYR A 57 18.40 2.76 4.46
N ASP A 58 18.58 2.50 3.16
CA ASP A 58 19.84 2.03 2.57
C ASP A 58 20.47 0.84 3.33
N GLY A 59 19.61 -0.09 3.76
CA GLY A 59 20.00 -1.28 4.52
C GLY A 59 20.35 -1.02 5.99
N LYS A 60 20.23 0.21 6.48
CA LYS A 60 20.44 0.56 7.89
C LYS A 60 19.11 0.60 8.64
N PRO A 61 19.00 -0.02 9.82
CA PRO A 61 17.79 0.08 10.64
C PRO A 61 17.46 1.53 11.01
N ILE A 62 16.18 1.86 10.91
CA ILE A 62 15.58 3.10 11.41
C ILE A 62 14.30 2.78 12.18
N LEU A 63 13.82 3.71 13.00
CA LEU A 63 12.55 3.60 13.74
C LEU A 63 12.43 2.36 14.66
N GLU A 64 13.54 1.94 15.28
CA GLU A 64 13.62 0.71 16.08
C GLU A 64 12.83 0.77 17.41
N GLU A 65 12.54 1.97 17.91
CA GLU A 65 11.85 2.17 19.19
C GLU A 65 10.52 2.91 19.02
N PHE A 66 9.56 2.64 19.91
CA PHE A 66 8.29 3.36 19.95
C PHE A 66 8.24 4.36 21.13
N PRO A 67 7.91 5.64 20.89
CA PRO A 67 7.88 6.33 19.61
C PRO A 67 9.29 6.69 19.12
N SER A 68 9.46 6.87 17.82
CA SER A 68 10.72 7.35 17.24
C SER A 68 10.52 8.12 15.94
N SER A 69 11.57 8.80 15.51
CA SER A 69 11.61 9.53 14.24
C SER A 69 12.98 9.39 13.58
N PHE A 70 12.98 9.43 12.25
CA PHE A 70 14.19 9.47 11.43
C PHE A 70 14.05 10.60 10.42
N ASN A 71 15.12 11.37 10.20
CA ASN A 71 15.14 12.43 9.20
C ASN A 71 16.52 12.48 8.54
N ASP A 72 16.53 12.63 7.22
CA ASP A 72 17.71 12.99 6.44
C ASP A 72 17.34 14.05 5.38
N ASP A 73 18.18 14.21 4.36
CA ASP A 73 17.96 15.18 3.28
C ASP A 73 16.89 14.76 2.25
N VAL A 74 16.40 13.52 2.32
CA VAL A 74 15.44 12.95 1.36
C VAL A 74 14.11 12.61 2.03
N ILE A 75 14.13 11.92 3.17
CA ILE A 75 12.93 11.44 3.86
C ILE A 75 12.81 11.98 5.29
N SER A 76 11.55 12.12 5.71
CA SER A 76 11.19 12.32 7.11
C SER A 76 10.21 11.23 7.52
N SER A 77 10.51 10.52 8.59
CA SER A 77 9.80 9.31 8.98
C SER A 77 9.51 9.31 10.48
N ARG A 78 8.38 8.71 10.87
CA ARG A 78 8.01 8.56 12.28
C ARG A 78 7.27 7.26 12.55
N PHE A 79 7.47 6.75 13.76
CA PHE A 79 6.74 5.63 14.34
C PHE A 79 5.99 6.15 15.58
N ASP A 80 4.68 6.38 15.43
CA ASP A 80 3.86 6.98 16.48
C ASP A 80 2.37 6.57 16.38
N LYS A 81 1.51 7.22 17.18
CA LYS A 81 0.05 6.96 17.25
C LYS A 81 -0.79 7.92 16.40
N THR A 82 -0.14 8.79 15.65
CA THR A 82 -0.77 9.88 14.90
C THR A 82 -0.88 9.58 13.42
N VAL A 83 -0.44 8.41 12.96
CA VAL A 83 -0.42 8.03 11.54
C VAL A 83 -1.81 7.95 10.93
N SER A 84 -2.83 7.60 11.71
CA SER A 84 -4.22 7.61 11.25
C SER A 84 -5.11 8.51 12.10
N SER A 85 -5.95 9.29 11.43
CA SER A 85 -7.02 10.09 12.02
C SER A 85 -8.35 9.33 12.05
N HIS A 86 -8.41 8.17 11.39
CA HIS A 86 -9.61 7.33 11.30
C HIS A 86 -9.99 6.78 12.68
N LYS A 87 -11.30 6.70 12.96
CA LYS A 87 -11.79 6.38 14.31
C LYS A 87 -11.35 5.00 14.80
N ARG A 88 -11.31 4.00 13.91
CA ARG A 88 -10.93 2.62 14.24
C ARG A 88 -9.42 2.37 14.28
N ALA A 89 -8.63 3.22 13.61
CA ALA A 89 -7.18 3.21 13.68
C ALA A 89 -6.60 4.25 14.65
N LYS A 90 -7.48 5.04 15.29
CA LYS A 90 -7.10 6.09 16.24
C LYS A 90 -6.31 5.47 17.39
N ASN A 91 -5.12 6.01 17.63
CA ASN A 91 -4.17 5.54 18.63
C ASN A 91 -3.55 4.15 18.37
N LYS A 92 -3.73 3.56 17.19
CA LYS A 92 -2.89 2.43 16.76
C LYS A 92 -1.48 2.93 16.47
N GLN A 93 -0.48 2.12 16.78
CA GLN A 93 0.90 2.40 16.39
C GLN A 93 1.00 2.25 14.86
N GLY A 94 1.66 3.19 14.21
CA GLY A 94 1.82 3.17 12.76
C GLY A 94 3.07 3.90 12.33
N TYR A 95 3.45 3.67 11.09
CA TYR A 95 4.62 4.29 10.46
C TYR A 95 4.16 5.29 9.42
N LEU A 96 4.74 6.48 9.42
CA LEU A 96 4.53 7.47 8.37
C LEU A 96 5.88 7.84 7.77
N PHE A 97 5.94 7.81 6.44
CA PHE A 97 7.08 8.21 5.64
C PHE A 97 6.67 9.37 4.74
N LEU A 98 7.39 10.48 4.85
CA LEU A 98 7.25 11.66 4.00
C LEU A 98 8.44 11.67 3.05
N LEU A 99 8.14 11.56 1.77
CA LEU A 99 9.11 11.54 0.69
C LEU A 99 9.07 12.87 -0.07
N PRO A 100 10.06 13.15 -0.93
CA PRO A 100 10.03 14.32 -1.80
C PRO A 100 8.78 14.33 -2.68
N ASN A 101 8.47 15.50 -3.22
CA ASN A 101 7.38 15.69 -4.16
C ASN A 101 6.01 15.24 -3.62
N GLY A 102 5.74 15.46 -2.33
CA GLY A 102 4.43 15.22 -1.73
C GLY A 102 3.99 13.75 -1.71
N VAL A 103 4.93 12.81 -1.88
CA VAL A 103 4.67 11.39 -1.72
C VAL A 103 4.65 11.06 -0.23
N THR A 104 3.62 10.35 0.23
CA THR A 104 3.55 9.85 1.59
C THR A 104 3.16 8.39 1.61
N LEU A 105 3.75 7.63 2.54
CA LEU A 105 3.39 6.25 2.81
C LEU A 105 2.99 6.13 4.28
N ALA A 106 1.79 5.65 4.53
CA ALA A 106 1.29 5.36 5.87
C ALA A 106 1.09 3.85 6.03
N VAL A 107 1.57 3.30 7.14
CA VAL A 107 1.55 1.86 7.41
C VAL A 107 0.85 1.59 8.72
N LEU A 108 -0.11 0.68 8.68
CA LEU A 108 -0.71 0.08 9.86
C LEU A 108 -0.46 -1.42 9.82
N GLN A 109 -0.10 -2.00 10.97
CA GLN A 109 -0.01 -3.44 11.10
C GLN A 109 -1.36 -3.97 11.61
N TYR A 110 -1.96 -4.90 10.88
CA TYR A 110 -3.21 -5.54 11.28
C TYR A 110 -2.93 -6.90 11.91
N GLN A 111 -3.48 -7.11 13.11
CA GLN A 111 -3.34 -8.33 13.92
C GLN A 111 -1.90 -8.89 14.01
N SER A 112 -0.88 -8.03 13.89
CA SER A 112 0.53 -8.42 13.85
C SER A 112 0.90 -9.39 12.71
N LYS A 113 0.13 -9.45 11.62
CA LYS A 113 0.35 -10.44 10.54
C LYS A 113 0.65 -9.82 9.18
N TYR A 114 -0.11 -8.82 8.81
CA TYR A 114 0.02 -8.14 7.53
C TYR A 114 -0.08 -6.63 7.70
N ILE A 115 0.21 -5.92 6.63
CA ILE A 115 0.22 -4.47 6.62
C ILE A 115 -0.83 -3.91 5.67
N ASP A 116 -1.42 -2.81 6.11
CA ASP A 116 -2.13 -1.89 5.25
C ASP A 116 -1.16 -0.79 4.88
N LEU A 117 -1.03 -0.55 3.58
CA LEU A 117 -0.18 0.51 3.03
C LEU A 117 -1.04 1.51 2.29
N THR A 118 -1.11 2.74 2.79
CA THR A 118 -1.68 3.86 2.06
C THR A 118 -0.57 4.62 1.36
N ILE A 119 -0.67 4.75 0.03
CA ILE A 119 0.25 5.54 -0.79
C ILE A 119 -0.50 6.78 -1.26
N THR A 120 -0.04 7.96 -0.86
CA THR A 120 -0.54 9.23 -1.42
C THR A 120 0.56 9.83 -2.28
N SER A 121 0.23 10.18 -3.52
CA SER A 121 1.18 10.78 -4.46
C SER A 121 0.46 11.73 -5.43
N PRO A 122 1.09 12.83 -5.86
CA PRO A 122 0.66 13.47 -7.09
C PRO A 122 0.90 12.54 -8.28
N ARG A 123 0.21 12.79 -9.39
CA ARG A 123 0.48 12.09 -10.64
C ARG A 123 1.73 12.68 -11.29
N PHE A 124 2.73 11.84 -11.49
CA PHE A 124 3.96 12.20 -12.22
C PHE A 124 3.79 11.94 -13.72
N PRO A 125 4.50 12.70 -14.59
CA PRO A 125 4.49 12.46 -16.02
C PRO A 125 4.91 11.05 -16.39
N GLY A 126 4.34 10.54 -17.48
CA GLY A 126 4.68 9.22 -18.04
C GLY A 126 3.71 8.12 -17.62
N LYS A 127 4.14 6.88 -17.89
CA LYS A 127 3.35 5.68 -17.67
C LYS A 127 3.41 5.26 -16.19
N TRP A 128 2.25 4.90 -15.67
CA TRP A 128 2.06 4.29 -14.35
C TRP A 128 1.43 2.92 -14.55
N GLU A 129 1.88 1.95 -13.78
CA GLU A 129 1.33 0.59 -13.74
C GLU A 129 1.48 0.02 -12.32
N GLY A 130 0.95 -1.17 -12.10
CA GLY A 130 1.08 -1.92 -10.85
C GLY A 130 -0.26 -2.29 -10.25
N HIS A 131 -0.23 -2.90 -9.06
CA HIS A 131 -1.44 -3.31 -8.35
C HIS A 131 -2.31 -2.13 -7.90
N CYS A 132 -1.78 -0.90 -7.82
CA CYS A 132 -2.56 0.30 -7.52
C CYS A 132 -3.09 1.00 -8.79
N GLY A 133 -3.12 0.32 -9.93
CA GLY A 133 -3.67 0.83 -11.19
C GLY A 133 -2.70 1.72 -11.97
N ASN A 134 -3.21 2.34 -13.04
CA ASN A 134 -2.41 3.21 -13.92
C ASN A 134 -2.53 4.71 -13.58
N PHE A 135 -3.25 5.02 -12.50
CA PHE A 135 -3.50 6.36 -11.96
C PHE A 135 -3.94 7.39 -13.02
N ASN A 136 -4.76 6.96 -13.99
CA ASN A 136 -5.13 7.78 -15.13
C ASN A 136 -6.39 8.65 -14.93
N GLY A 137 -7.18 8.38 -13.87
CA GLY A 137 -8.46 9.03 -13.58
C GLY A 137 -9.66 8.37 -14.27
N ASP A 138 -9.45 7.27 -14.98
CA ASP A 138 -10.45 6.47 -15.67
C ASP A 138 -10.59 5.10 -14.99
N LYS A 139 -11.56 5.01 -14.06
CA LYS A 139 -11.86 3.76 -13.37
C LYS A 139 -12.27 2.60 -14.29
N THR A 140 -12.59 2.84 -15.56
CA THR A 140 -13.08 1.79 -16.46
C THR A 140 -11.96 0.86 -16.94
N ASP A 141 -10.69 1.26 -16.80
CA ASP A 141 -9.53 0.44 -17.15
C ASP A 141 -8.72 -0.07 -15.95
N ASP A 142 -9.27 0.07 -14.74
CA ASP A 142 -8.77 -0.53 -13.49
C ASP A 142 -9.51 -1.85 -13.16
N THR A 143 -9.97 -2.57 -14.19
CA THR A 143 -10.54 -3.92 -14.04
C THR A 143 -9.44 -4.97 -13.91
N ALA A 144 -9.73 -6.10 -13.25
CA ALA A 144 -8.80 -7.20 -13.10
C ALA A 144 -8.19 -7.64 -14.46
N ASP A 145 -9.02 -7.82 -15.50
CA ASP A 145 -8.56 -8.18 -16.84
C ASP A 145 -7.63 -7.14 -17.46
N ALA A 146 -7.95 -5.86 -17.32
CA ALA A 146 -7.13 -4.77 -17.84
C ALA A 146 -5.78 -4.71 -17.11
N MET A 147 -5.77 -4.88 -15.78
CA MET A 147 -4.55 -4.93 -14.98
C MET A 147 -3.69 -6.16 -15.33
N LEU A 148 -4.31 -7.33 -15.50
CA LEU A 148 -3.63 -8.55 -15.94
C LEU A 148 -3.01 -8.37 -17.33
N GLY A 149 -3.75 -7.76 -18.27
CA GLY A 149 -3.25 -7.44 -19.61
C GLY A 149 -2.06 -6.47 -19.62
N ARG A 150 -1.89 -5.68 -18.55
CA ARG A 150 -0.74 -4.78 -18.35
C ARG A 150 0.38 -5.39 -17.49
N GLY A 151 0.22 -6.66 -17.10
CA GLY A 151 1.26 -7.41 -16.40
C GLY A 151 1.18 -7.34 -14.88
N ALA A 152 0.01 -7.07 -14.28
CA ALA A 152 -0.14 -7.03 -12.82
C ALA A 152 0.38 -8.31 -12.12
N LYS A 153 0.22 -9.50 -12.72
CA LYS A 153 0.76 -10.77 -12.18
C LYS A 153 2.25 -11.00 -12.48
N ALA A 154 2.96 -10.04 -13.06
CA ALA A 154 4.40 -10.17 -13.30
C ALA A 154 5.16 -9.95 -11.99
N ASP A 155 5.77 -11.03 -11.49
CA ASP A 155 6.66 -10.97 -10.35
C ASP A 155 7.92 -10.17 -10.70
N VAL A 156 8.43 -9.43 -9.72
CA VAL A 156 9.68 -8.68 -9.82
C VAL A 156 10.83 -9.68 -9.91
N GLU A 157 11.64 -9.57 -10.95
CA GLU A 157 12.82 -10.42 -11.10
C GLU A 157 13.84 -10.13 -9.99
N GLU A 158 14.65 -11.14 -9.61
CA GLU A 158 15.64 -11.03 -8.53
C GLU A 158 16.57 -9.82 -8.71
N GLY A 159 16.99 -9.55 -9.95
CA GLY A 159 17.87 -8.41 -10.28
C GLY A 159 17.22 -7.03 -10.14
N ASP A 160 15.89 -6.98 -10.16
CA ASP A 160 15.10 -5.74 -10.06
C ASP A 160 14.50 -5.52 -8.67
N SER A 161 14.70 -6.47 -7.75
CA SER A 161 14.17 -6.39 -6.39
C SER A 161 14.77 -5.23 -5.59
N MET A 162 13.89 -4.43 -4.99
CA MET A 162 14.27 -3.37 -4.07
C MET A 162 14.37 -3.85 -2.61
N PHE A 163 14.07 -5.11 -2.33
CA PHE A 163 14.26 -5.67 -1.00
C PHE A 163 15.72 -6.02 -0.74
N VAL A 164 16.05 -6.34 0.52
CA VAL A 164 17.40 -6.79 0.89
C VAL A 164 17.67 -8.21 0.40
N THR A 165 16.67 -9.08 0.49
CA THR A 165 16.67 -10.45 -0.02
C THR A 165 15.48 -10.60 -0.93
N HIS A 166 15.60 -11.16 -2.13
CA HIS A 166 14.44 -11.42 -2.99
C HIS A 166 13.57 -12.53 -2.40
N ALA A 167 12.25 -12.33 -2.40
CA ALA A 167 11.29 -13.35 -2.00
C ALA A 167 10.91 -14.22 -3.21
N PRO A 168 11.16 -15.53 -3.17
CA PRO A 168 10.83 -16.41 -4.29
C PRO A 168 9.33 -16.36 -4.59
N ASN A 169 8.99 -16.40 -5.87
CA ASN A 169 7.60 -16.52 -6.29
C ASN A 169 7.08 -17.94 -6.04
N THR A 170 6.41 -18.13 -4.91
CA THR A 170 5.54 -19.27 -4.69
C THR A 170 4.25 -19.05 -5.48
N LYS A 171 4.10 -19.72 -6.61
CA LYS A 171 2.85 -19.69 -7.39
C LYS A 171 1.71 -20.20 -6.53
N SER A 172 0.77 -19.31 -6.20
CA SER A 172 -0.56 -19.72 -5.74
C SER A 172 -1.34 -20.27 -6.94
N PRO A 173 -2.23 -21.25 -6.75
CA PRO A 173 -3.18 -21.62 -7.79
C PRO A 173 -4.01 -20.40 -8.17
N ASP A 174 -4.27 -20.22 -9.48
CA ASP A 174 -5.29 -19.28 -9.93
C ASP A 174 -6.64 -19.84 -9.48
N LEU A 175 -7.28 -19.16 -8.52
CA LEU A 175 -8.57 -19.55 -7.96
C LEU A 175 -9.68 -18.73 -8.61
N ASP A 176 -10.75 -19.41 -9.03
CA ASP A 176 -11.96 -18.81 -9.56
C ASP A 176 -13.16 -19.09 -8.64
N ILE A 177 -14.20 -18.27 -8.72
CA ILE A 177 -15.44 -18.49 -7.97
C ILE A 177 -16.09 -19.84 -8.29
N SER A 178 -15.82 -20.41 -9.48
CA SER A 178 -16.26 -21.75 -9.86
C SER A 178 -15.51 -22.87 -9.15
N ASP A 179 -14.36 -22.61 -8.55
CA ASP A 179 -13.63 -23.54 -7.69
C ASP A 179 -14.22 -23.63 -6.28
N CYS A 180 -15.28 -22.86 -6.00
CA CYS A 180 -15.96 -22.87 -4.73
C CYS A 180 -16.76 -24.16 -4.49
N ASP A 181 -16.61 -24.74 -3.30
CA ASP A 181 -17.54 -25.78 -2.87
C ASP A 181 -18.97 -25.21 -2.83
N PRO A 182 -19.99 -25.91 -3.36
CA PRO A 182 -21.35 -25.39 -3.42
C PRO A 182 -21.93 -24.96 -2.07
N LYS A 183 -21.55 -25.63 -0.96
CA LYS A 183 -22.02 -25.24 0.38
C LYS A 183 -21.31 -23.99 0.86
N ALA A 184 -20.01 -23.88 0.62
CA ALA A 184 -19.25 -22.68 0.95
C ALA A 184 -19.77 -21.47 0.17
N ARG A 185 -20.10 -21.66 -1.13
CA ARG A 185 -20.72 -20.62 -1.96
C ARG A 185 -22.08 -20.17 -1.42
N GLN A 186 -22.95 -21.11 -1.05
CA GLN A 186 -24.24 -20.75 -0.47
C GLN A 186 -24.09 -19.95 0.83
N MET A 187 -23.18 -20.38 1.73
CA MET A 187 -22.89 -19.64 2.96
C MET A 187 -22.34 -18.24 2.67
N ALA A 188 -21.49 -18.10 1.66
CA ALA A 188 -20.96 -16.81 1.22
C ALA A 188 -22.06 -15.88 0.69
N GLU A 189 -22.91 -16.37 -0.23
CA GLU A 189 -24.04 -15.61 -0.78
C GLU A 189 -25.02 -15.16 0.32
N GLU A 190 -25.28 -16.00 1.32
CA GLU A 190 -26.11 -15.66 2.49
C GLU A 190 -25.44 -14.64 3.43
N SER A 191 -24.12 -14.72 3.62
CA SER A 191 -23.37 -13.81 4.51
C SER A 191 -23.19 -12.42 3.90
N CYS A 192 -23.08 -12.35 2.58
CA CYS A 192 -22.89 -11.12 1.82
C CYS A 192 -24.22 -10.47 1.38
N ASP A 193 -25.37 -11.07 1.74
CA ASP A 193 -26.68 -10.53 1.41
C ASP A 193 -26.89 -9.15 2.06
N GLY A 194 -27.37 -8.19 1.25
CA GLY A 194 -27.60 -6.81 1.69
C GLY A 194 -26.52 -5.80 1.33
N LEU A 195 -25.41 -6.22 0.70
CA LEU A 195 -24.48 -5.30 0.05
C LEU A 195 -25.15 -4.67 -1.19
N ASP A 196 -25.16 -3.35 -1.26
CA ASP A 196 -25.87 -2.59 -2.31
C ASP A 196 -25.04 -2.41 -3.59
N ASN A 197 -23.73 -2.58 -3.50
CA ASN A 197 -22.78 -2.53 -4.60
C ASN A 197 -22.43 -3.94 -5.07
N GLN A 198 -22.71 -4.24 -6.35
CA GLN A 198 -22.42 -5.55 -6.95
C GLN A 198 -20.94 -5.94 -6.87
N ASN A 199 -20.01 -4.98 -6.98
CA ASN A 199 -18.58 -5.29 -6.87
C ASN A 199 -18.21 -5.70 -5.45
N HIS A 200 -18.80 -5.06 -4.43
CA HIS A 200 -18.56 -5.43 -3.03
C HIS A 200 -19.22 -6.78 -2.73
N TYR A 201 -20.40 -7.03 -3.29
CA TYR A 201 -21.05 -8.34 -3.18
C TYR A 201 -20.19 -9.45 -3.81
N ASP A 202 -19.69 -9.25 -5.03
CA ASP A 202 -18.90 -10.26 -5.74
C ASP A 202 -17.56 -10.52 -5.04
N ALA A 203 -16.90 -9.47 -4.52
CA ALA A 203 -15.69 -9.59 -3.70
C ALA A 203 -15.97 -10.40 -2.41
N CYS A 204 -17.03 -10.01 -1.67
CA CYS A 204 -17.43 -10.69 -0.45
C CYS A 204 -17.73 -12.17 -0.69
N VAL A 205 -18.49 -12.50 -1.72
CA VAL A 205 -18.82 -13.90 -2.00
C VAL A 205 -17.56 -14.69 -2.34
N PHE A 206 -16.61 -14.10 -3.08
CA PHE A 206 -15.33 -14.72 -3.40
C PHE A 206 -14.47 -14.94 -2.14
N ASP A 207 -14.34 -13.95 -1.28
CA ASP A 207 -13.51 -14.02 -0.09
C ASP A 207 -14.06 -15.00 0.94
N VAL A 208 -15.37 -14.94 1.24
CA VAL A 208 -16.02 -15.89 2.16
C VAL A 208 -15.98 -17.31 1.58
N CYS A 209 -16.10 -17.46 0.26
CA CYS A 209 -15.95 -18.75 -0.39
C CYS A 209 -14.55 -19.36 -0.17
N LEU A 210 -13.49 -18.59 -0.37
CA LEU A 210 -12.12 -19.11 -0.32
C LEU A 210 -11.60 -19.31 1.11
N THR A 211 -12.08 -18.50 2.04
CA THR A 211 -11.58 -18.43 3.42
C THR A 211 -12.48 -19.15 4.41
N GLY A 212 -13.78 -19.26 4.08
CA GLY A 212 -14.83 -19.72 5.00
C GLY A 212 -15.14 -18.73 6.12
N ASP A 213 -14.69 -17.47 6.02
CA ASP A 213 -14.72 -16.49 7.09
C ASP A 213 -15.44 -15.19 6.64
N PRO A 214 -16.70 -14.96 7.06
CA PRO A 214 -17.47 -13.77 6.68
C PRO A 214 -17.00 -12.47 7.35
N GLU A 215 -16.08 -12.53 8.32
CA GLU A 215 -15.58 -11.34 9.01
C GLU A 215 -14.49 -10.58 8.22
N LEU A 216 -13.94 -11.15 7.15
CA LEU A 216 -12.84 -10.55 6.37
C LEU A 216 -13.23 -9.27 5.62
N GLU A 217 -14.45 -9.19 5.12
CA GLU A 217 -14.95 -8.07 4.31
C GLU A 217 -15.28 -6.82 5.15
N ALA A 218 -15.67 -7.02 6.42
CA ALA A 218 -15.94 -5.91 7.34
C ALA A 218 -14.68 -5.07 7.64
N ASP A 219 -13.49 -5.60 7.35
CA ASP A 219 -12.22 -4.89 7.46
C ASP A 219 -11.87 -4.09 6.17
N GLU A 220 -12.45 -4.42 4.99
CA GLU A 220 -12.15 -3.72 3.72
C GLU A 220 -12.87 -2.37 3.59
N GLU A 221 -14.13 -2.25 4.01
CA GLU A 221 -14.85 -0.95 4.05
C GLU A 221 -14.12 0.10 4.92
N ASP A 222 -13.38 -0.36 5.94
CA ASP A 222 -12.56 0.51 6.79
C ASP A 222 -11.31 1.07 6.07
N LEU A 223 -10.86 0.44 4.96
CA LEU A 223 -9.66 0.81 4.20
C LEU A 223 -9.90 2.00 3.27
N GLU A 224 -11.07 2.09 2.63
CA GLU A 224 -11.43 3.25 1.81
C GLU A 224 -11.50 4.52 2.69
N GLU A 225 -12.05 4.41 3.91
CA GLU A 225 -12.16 5.54 4.85
C GLU A 225 -10.81 5.94 5.50
N LEU A 226 -9.84 5.02 5.56
CA LEU A 226 -8.46 5.32 6.01
C LEU A 226 -7.72 6.24 5.02
N ALA A 227 -7.99 6.11 3.71
CA ALA A 227 -7.40 6.95 2.67
C ALA A 227 -7.95 8.38 2.65
N GLU A 228 -9.20 8.60 3.11
CA GLU A 228 -9.87 9.91 3.11
C GLU A 228 -9.37 10.88 4.20
N GLY A 229 -8.52 10.40 5.13
CA GLY A 229 -8.13 11.14 6.32
C GLY A 229 -6.88 12.04 6.24
N TRP A 230 -6.12 12.04 5.12
CA TRP A 230 -4.79 12.67 5.08
C TRP A 230 -4.54 13.55 3.84
N TRP A 231 -4.16 14.81 4.15
CA TRP A 231 -3.54 15.85 3.33
C TRP A 231 -3.71 15.77 1.81
N VAL A 232 -4.67 16.56 1.29
CA VAL A 232 -4.48 17.16 -0.04
C VAL A 232 -3.26 18.06 0.06
N HIS A 233 -2.11 17.60 -0.43
CA HIS A 233 -1.04 18.51 -0.83
C HIS A 233 -1.66 19.45 -1.87
N ARG A 234 -2.04 20.65 -1.45
CA ARG A 234 -2.34 21.71 -2.42
C ARG A 234 -1.02 22.05 -3.06
N LEU A 235 -0.81 21.60 -4.30
CA LEU A 235 0.23 22.14 -5.16
C LEU A 235 -0.01 23.65 -5.21
N VAL A 236 0.96 24.40 -4.70
CA VAL A 236 0.94 25.86 -4.67
C VAL A 236 1.96 26.34 -5.69
N ASP A 237 1.62 27.37 -6.46
CA ASP A 237 2.52 27.89 -7.50
C ASP A 237 3.83 28.45 -6.94
N LYS A 238 3.88 28.73 -5.63
CA LYS A 238 5.07 29.24 -4.92
C LYS A 238 5.18 28.60 -3.54
N PRO A 239 6.39 28.44 -2.97
CA PRO A 239 6.53 27.90 -1.63
C PRO A 239 5.75 28.71 -0.59
N VAL A 240 4.87 28.06 0.17
CA VAL A 240 4.08 28.70 1.22
C VAL A 240 4.48 28.16 2.58
N GLN A 241 4.70 29.07 3.54
CA GLN A 241 4.84 28.72 4.95
C GLN A 241 3.46 28.36 5.50
N VAL A 242 3.29 27.12 5.96
CA VAL A 242 2.03 26.65 6.52
C VAL A 242 2.22 26.44 8.02
N LYS A 243 1.31 27.02 8.81
CA LYS A 243 1.29 26.88 10.27
C LYS A 243 0.01 26.17 10.70
N ARG A 244 0.14 25.01 11.35
CA ARG A 244 -0.98 24.31 12.02
C ARG A 244 -0.52 23.86 13.41
N GLY A 245 -1.13 24.43 14.44
CA GLY A 245 -0.69 24.22 15.83
C GLY A 245 0.71 24.79 16.08
N THR A 246 1.61 23.96 16.61
CA THR A 246 3.03 24.31 16.86
C THR A 246 3.94 24.06 15.66
N PHE A 247 3.43 23.46 14.58
CA PHE A 247 4.25 23.06 13.43
C PHE A 247 4.36 24.20 12.41
N LEU A 248 5.59 24.49 12.00
CA LEU A 248 5.97 25.39 10.91
C LEU A 248 6.59 24.52 9.81
N GLY A 249 5.94 24.44 8.65
CA GLY A 249 6.45 23.69 7.50
C GLY A 249 6.43 24.54 6.22
N LYS A 250 7.34 24.25 5.28
CA LYS A 250 7.28 24.77 3.91
C LYS A 250 6.55 23.76 3.04
N VAL A 251 5.53 24.21 2.32
CA VAL A 251 4.98 23.49 1.16
C VAL A 251 5.75 23.98 -0.07
N GLN A 252 6.37 23.08 -0.83
CA GLN A 252 7.15 23.41 -2.04
C GLN A 252 6.24 23.54 -3.27
N GLY A 253 6.67 24.36 -4.23
CA GLY A 253 5.89 24.67 -5.43
C GLY A 253 6.24 23.83 -6.65
N LEU A 254 5.37 23.86 -7.66
CA LEU A 254 5.40 23.06 -8.90
C LEU A 254 6.74 23.09 -9.66
N GLU A 255 7.47 24.21 -9.67
CA GLU A 255 8.75 24.34 -10.40
C GLU A 255 9.88 23.49 -9.79
N GLU A 256 9.81 23.09 -8.51
CA GLU A 256 10.77 22.15 -7.90
C GLU A 256 10.33 20.67 -8.03
N PHE A 257 9.11 20.41 -8.52
CA PHE A 257 8.62 19.08 -8.88
C PHE A 257 9.00 18.68 -10.31
N GLU A 258 9.55 19.62 -11.10
CA GLU A 258 10.33 19.27 -12.28
C GLU A 258 11.57 18.53 -11.77
N LEU A 259 11.47 17.21 -11.71
CA LEU A 259 12.65 16.37 -11.72
C LEU A 259 13.47 16.81 -12.92
N ASP A 260 14.68 17.31 -12.68
CA ASP A 260 15.73 17.37 -13.69
C ASP A 260 15.97 15.94 -14.19
N LEU A 261 15.15 15.50 -15.15
CA LEU A 261 15.22 14.21 -15.86
C LEU A 261 16.21 14.31 -17.02
#